data_AF-A0A0B1T3M9-F1
#
_entry.id   AF-A0A0B1T3M9-F1
#
_cell.length_a   1.000
_cell.length_b   1.000
_cell.length_c   1.000
_cell.angle_alpha   90.00
_cell.angle_beta   90.00
_cell.angle_gamma   90.00
#
_symmetry.space_group_name_H-M   'P 1'
#
loop_
_entity.id
_entity.type
_entity.pdbx_description
1 polymer ?
#
loop_
_entity_poly.entity_id
_entity_poly.type
_entity_poly.pdbx_seq_one_letter_code
_entity_poly.pdbx_strand_id
1 'polypeptide(L)'
;MVPLYDEAIEPTLFDYSQTPEAADFELCQCSDNRTCDSDAENRILALDETMQLTFCDNIDDQLPLQCKGQRGIPRVIGVAHPSGETLSTVTSTAVFCTCPYGYERLRPEYWGGSEISVSYKCK
;
A
#
# COMPACT_ATOMS: atom_id res chain seq x y z
N MET A 1 27.56 -9.92 30.22
CA MET A 1 26.33 -10.74 30.19
C MET A 1 26.12 -11.12 28.74
N VAL A 2 26.14 -12.41 28.43
CA VAL A 2 26.07 -12.96 27.06
C VAL A 2 24.74 -13.72 26.97
N PRO A 3 23.97 -13.61 25.88
CA PRO A 3 22.69 -14.32 25.78
C PRO A 3 22.93 -15.84 25.91
N LEU A 4 22.06 -16.49 26.68
CA LEU A 4 22.14 -17.92 27.01
C LEU A 4 21.48 -18.81 25.94
N TYR A 5 20.74 -18.20 25.01
CA TYR A 5 19.99 -18.90 23.97
C TYR A 5 19.89 -18.01 22.73
N ASP A 6 20.16 -18.59 21.56
CA ASP A 6 20.06 -17.97 20.24
C ASP A 6 19.22 -18.95 19.39
N GLU A 7 17.95 -18.63 19.16
CA GLU A 7 17.10 -19.41 18.25
C GLU A 7 17.30 -18.88 16.83
N ALA A 8 18.12 -19.58 16.04
CA ALA A 8 18.10 -19.42 14.61
C ALA A 8 16.85 -20.15 14.07
N ILE A 9 15.79 -19.39 13.83
CA ILE A 9 14.58 -19.91 13.17
C ILE A 9 14.97 -20.23 11.73
N GLU A 10 14.77 -21.49 11.30
CA GLU A 10 14.96 -21.84 9.90
C GLU A 10 14.04 -20.97 9.03
N PRO A 11 14.57 -20.27 8.01
CA PRO A 11 13.73 -19.47 7.14
C PRO A 11 12.75 -20.41 6.46
N THR A 12 11.46 -20.12 6.58
CA THR A 12 10.43 -20.78 5.78
C THR A 12 10.83 -20.67 4.31
N LEU A 13 11.03 -21.81 3.65
CA LEU A 13 11.38 -21.86 2.23
C LEU A 13 10.30 -21.11 1.44
N PHE A 14 10.67 -19.98 0.85
CA PHE A 14 9.79 -19.21 -0.01
C PHE A 14 9.55 -20.02 -1.29
N ASP A 15 8.29 -20.37 -1.55
CA ASP A 15 7.88 -21.09 -2.74
C ASP A 15 7.60 -20.11 -3.88
N TYR A 16 8.61 -19.86 -4.70
CA TYR A 16 8.52 -18.99 -5.89
C TYR A 16 7.59 -19.54 -6.99
N SER A 17 7.06 -20.75 -6.84
CA SER A 17 6.10 -21.32 -7.80
C SER A 17 4.65 -20.96 -7.51
N GLN A 18 4.37 -20.38 -6.34
CA GLN A 18 3.02 -19.98 -5.97
C GLN A 18 2.62 -18.67 -6.66
N THR A 19 1.38 -18.62 -7.13
CA THR A 19 0.77 -17.38 -7.58
C THR A 19 0.62 -16.44 -6.39
N PRO A 20 1.08 -15.18 -6.48
CA PRO A 20 0.93 -14.22 -5.40
C PRO A 20 -0.55 -14.05 -5.06
N GLU A 21 -0.87 -14.14 -3.78
CA GLU A 21 -2.22 -13.95 -3.28
C GLU A 21 -2.53 -12.45 -3.30
N ALA A 22 -3.36 -12.04 -4.26
CA ALA A 22 -3.90 -10.69 -4.34
C ALA A 22 -5.25 -10.63 -3.63
N ALA A 23 -5.46 -9.59 -2.83
CA ALA A 23 -6.71 -9.35 -2.13
C ALA A 23 -7.18 -7.92 -2.41
N ASP A 24 -8.44 -7.79 -2.81
CA ASP A 24 -9.08 -6.50 -3.07
C ASP A 24 -9.88 -6.04 -1.86
N PHE A 25 -9.75 -4.77 -1.50
CA PHE A 25 -10.44 -4.16 -0.37
C PHE A 25 -11.22 -2.92 -0.82
N GLU A 26 -12.55 -3.00 -0.74
CA GLU A 26 -13.42 -1.86 -1.04
C GLU A 26 -13.41 -0.86 0.13
N LEU A 27 -12.79 0.31 -0.10
CA LEU A 27 -12.70 1.38 0.91
C LEU A 27 -13.86 2.38 0.84
N CYS A 28 -14.50 2.49 -0.32
CA CYS A 28 -15.62 3.39 -0.57
C CYS A 28 -16.48 2.87 -1.73
N GLN A 29 -17.65 3.49 -1.91
CA GLN A 29 -18.52 3.24 -3.05
C GLN A 29 -18.47 4.43 -4.00
N CYS A 30 -18.34 4.15 -5.30
CA CYS A 30 -18.39 5.18 -6.32
C CYS A 30 -19.82 5.75 -6.47
N SER A 31 -19.92 7.05 -6.66
CA SER A 31 -21.19 7.74 -6.93
C SER A 31 -21.77 7.35 -8.30
N ASP A 32 -23.06 7.60 -8.50
CA ASP A 32 -23.73 7.58 -9.81
C ASP A 32 -23.68 6.24 -10.58
N ASN A 33 -23.78 5.11 -9.87
CA ASN A 33 -23.71 3.75 -10.44
C ASN A 33 -22.41 3.47 -11.22
N ARG A 34 -21.35 4.25 -10.98
CA ARG A 34 -20.03 3.95 -11.53
C ARG A 34 -19.45 2.74 -10.82
N THR A 35 -18.70 1.94 -11.56
CA THR A 35 -17.94 0.81 -11.02
C THR A 35 -16.51 1.24 -10.77
N CYS A 36 -15.96 0.77 -9.65
CA CYS A 36 -14.52 0.83 -9.41
C CYS A 36 -13.86 -0.18 -10.36
N ASP A 37 -13.38 0.31 -11.50
CA ASP A 37 -12.86 -0.52 -12.58
C ASP A 37 -11.34 -0.63 -12.46
N SER A 38 -10.86 -1.82 -12.08
CA SER A 38 -9.45 -2.15 -11.92
C SER A 38 -8.72 -2.40 -13.25
N ASP A 39 -9.42 -2.41 -14.39
CA ASP A 39 -8.80 -2.59 -15.71
C ASP A 39 -8.46 -1.25 -16.37
N ALA A 40 -9.00 -0.14 -15.84
CA ALA A 40 -8.76 1.20 -16.37
C ALA A 40 -7.45 1.80 -15.82
N GLU A 41 -6.35 1.65 -16.55
CA GLU A 41 -5.00 2.10 -16.13
C GLU A 41 -4.95 3.56 -15.63
N ASN A 42 -5.72 4.46 -16.24
CA ASN A 42 -5.78 5.87 -15.86
C ASN A 42 -6.51 6.14 -14.52
N ARG A 43 -7.08 5.11 -13.90
CA ARG A 43 -7.70 5.12 -12.58
C ARG A 43 -6.88 4.36 -11.53
N ILE A 44 -5.74 3.79 -11.91
CA ILE A 44 -4.90 2.97 -11.04
C ILE A 44 -3.64 3.75 -10.64
N LEU A 45 -3.45 3.89 -9.33
CA LEU A 45 -2.24 4.46 -8.75
C LEU A 45 -1.40 3.34 -8.17
N ALA A 46 -0.39 2.91 -8.90
CA ALA A 46 0.59 1.94 -8.39
C ALA A 46 1.54 2.63 -7.40
N LEU A 47 1.55 2.17 -6.14
CA LEU A 47 2.42 2.70 -5.09
C LEU A 47 3.73 1.90 -5.01
N ASP A 48 3.66 0.57 -5.12
CA ASP A 48 4.81 -0.31 -5.24
C ASP A 48 4.40 -1.64 -5.92
N GLU A 49 5.28 -2.64 -5.90
CA GLU A 49 5.02 -3.97 -6.49
C GLU A 49 3.92 -4.77 -5.76
N THR A 50 3.53 -4.35 -4.56
CA THR A 50 2.59 -5.05 -3.67
C THR A 50 1.29 -4.30 -3.45
N MET A 51 1.21 -3.03 -3.86
CA MET A 51 0.11 -2.14 -3.51
C MET A 51 -0.25 -1.21 -4.67
N GLN A 52 -1.52 -1.26 -5.06
CA GLN A 52 -2.14 -0.33 -5.99
C GLN A 52 -3.45 0.19 -5.43
N LEU A 53 -3.81 1.41 -5.81
CA LEU A 53 -5.08 2.03 -5.44
C LEU A 53 -5.90 2.30 -6.69
N THR A 54 -7.14 1.81 -6.72
CA THR A 54 -8.08 2.07 -7.82
C THR A 54 -9.06 3.16 -7.43
N PHE A 55 -9.22 4.16 -8.29
CA PHE A 55 -10.11 5.29 -8.10
C PHE A 55 -11.35 5.18 -9.00
N CYS A 56 -12.43 5.88 -8.62
CA CYS A 56 -13.67 5.88 -9.39
C CYS A 56 -13.56 6.64 -10.73
N ASP A 57 -12.68 7.65 -10.80
CA ASP A 57 -12.42 8.46 -12.00
C ASP A 57 -10.92 8.56 -12.27
N ASN A 58 -10.57 9.29 -13.33
CA ASN A 58 -9.18 9.48 -13.72
C ASN A 58 -8.40 10.16 -12.59
N ILE A 59 -7.20 9.64 -12.33
CA ILE A 59 -6.32 10.14 -11.28
C ILE A 59 -5.94 11.60 -11.52
N ASP A 60 -5.71 12.00 -12.77
CA ASP A 60 -5.32 13.38 -13.11
C ASP A 60 -6.42 14.41 -12.77
N ASP A 61 -7.68 13.99 -12.82
CA ASP A 61 -8.82 14.84 -12.49
C ASP A 61 -9.03 14.94 -10.97
N GLN A 62 -8.80 13.84 -10.24
CA GLN A 62 -9.00 13.77 -8.79
C GLN A 62 -7.79 14.28 -7.98
N LEU A 63 -6.58 14.05 -8.49
CA LEU A 63 -5.29 14.36 -7.87
C LEU A 63 -4.42 15.21 -8.80
N PRO A 64 -4.85 16.45 -9.15
CA PRO A 64 -4.14 17.30 -10.11
C PRO A 64 -2.80 17.85 -9.60
N LEU A 65 -2.53 17.71 -8.30
CA LEU A 65 -1.32 18.21 -7.66
C LEU A 65 -0.20 17.16 -7.73
N GLN A 66 1.01 17.61 -8.06
CA GLN A 66 2.21 16.80 -7.90
C GLN A 66 2.80 16.99 -6.50
N CYS A 67 3.18 15.89 -5.85
CA CYS A 67 3.79 15.94 -4.53
C CYS A 67 5.16 16.63 -4.59
N LYS A 68 5.46 17.47 -3.58
CA LYS A 68 6.72 18.21 -3.50
C LYS A 68 7.48 17.86 -2.22
N GLY A 69 8.65 17.24 -2.37
CA GLY A 69 9.51 16.86 -1.25
C GLY A 69 8.84 15.82 -0.34
N GLN A 70 8.84 16.06 0.98
CA GLN A 70 8.23 15.15 1.98
C GLN A 70 6.77 15.48 2.33
N ARG A 71 6.13 16.45 1.65
CA ARG A 71 4.71 16.78 1.89
C ARG A 71 3.83 16.04 0.88
N GLY A 72 2.72 15.48 1.36
CA GLY A 72 1.73 14.79 0.52
C GLY A 72 1.97 13.28 0.34
N ILE A 73 2.72 12.67 1.26
CA ILE A 73 3.06 11.25 1.31
C ILE A 73 1.78 10.40 1.26
N PRO A 74 1.51 9.63 0.19
CA PRO A 74 0.43 8.66 0.19
C PRO A 74 0.61 7.67 1.33
N ARG A 75 -0.50 7.27 1.94
CA ARG A 75 -0.49 6.37 3.08
C ARG A 75 -1.58 5.32 2.93
N VAL A 76 -1.21 4.08 3.26
CA VAL A 76 -2.12 2.94 3.34
C VAL A 76 -2.07 2.41 4.77
N ILE A 77 -3.23 2.24 5.38
CA ILE A 77 -3.40 1.79 6.77
C ILE A 77 -4.13 0.46 6.75
N GLY A 78 -3.71 -0.46 7.59
CA GLY A 78 -4.37 -1.76 7.73
C GLY A 78 -3.64 -2.70 8.66
N VAL A 79 -4.10 -3.95 8.74
CA VAL A 79 -3.50 -4.96 9.62
C VAL A 79 -2.19 -5.46 9.01
N ALA A 80 -1.14 -5.54 9.81
CA ALA A 80 0.15 -6.06 9.36
C ALA A 80 0.02 -7.52 8.89
N HIS A 81 0.63 -7.85 7.76
CA HIS A 81 0.82 -9.24 7.37
C HIS A 81 1.83 -9.89 8.33
N PRO A 82 1.71 -11.19 8.68
CA PRO A 82 2.65 -11.87 9.58
C PRO A 82 4.13 -11.80 9.15
N SER A 83 4.41 -11.58 7.86
CA SER A 83 5.79 -11.34 7.38
C SER A 83 6.39 -10.02 7.85
N GLY A 84 5.57 -9.07 8.31
CA GLY A 84 6.00 -7.71 8.66
C GLY A 84 6.34 -6.80 7.46
N GLU A 85 6.29 -7.35 6.25
CA GLU A 85 6.67 -6.66 5.01
C GLU A 85 5.49 -6.04 4.27
N THR A 86 4.24 -6.34 4.62
CA THR A 86 3.06 -5.80 3.92
C THR A 86 1.83 -5.77 4.82
N LEU A 87 0.68 -5.42 4.26
CA LEU A 87 -0.62 -5.45 4.91
C LEU A 87 -1.37 -6.73 4.53
N SER A 88 -2.05 -7.36 5.49
CA SER A 88 -2.97 -8.47 5.25
C SER A 88 -4.38 -7.98 4.91
N THR A 89 -4.74 -6.79 5.37
CA THR A 89 -6.00 -6.11 5.07
C THR A 89 -5.75 -4.61 4.97
N VAL A 90 -6.52 -3.91 4.15
CA VAL A 90 -6.48 -2.45 4.05
C VAL A 90 -7.76 -1.87 4.64
N THR A 91 -7.62 -0.96 5.59
CA THR A 91 -8.76 -0.33 6.29
C THR A 91 -8.96 1.12 5.87
N SER A 92 -7.89 1.84 5.51
CA SER A 92 -7.98 3.23 5.08
C SER A 92 -6.79 3.61 4.20
N THR A 93 -7.01 4.58 3.32
CA THR A 93 -5.95 5.20 2.51
C THR A 93 -6.05 6.71 2.57
N ALA A 94 -4.93 7.39 2.34
CA ALA A 94 -4.88 8.84 2.22
C ALA A 94 -3.91 9.22 1.11
N VAL A 95 -4.42 9.87 0.07
CA VAL A 95 -3.64 10.33 -1.09
C VAL A 95 -4.11 11.73 -1.45
N PHE A 96 -3.17 12.65 -1.68
CA PHE A 96 -3.47 14.06 -1.94
C PHE A 96 -2.77 14.62 -3.18
N CYS A 97 -1.83 13.87 -3.75
CA CYS A 97 -1.04 14.27 -4.90
C CYS A 97 -0.41 13.04 -5.54
N THR A 98 0.11 13.20 -6.76
CA THR A 98 0.80 12.14 -7.50
C THR A 98 2.31 12.39 -7.61
N CYS A 99 3.08 11.33 -7.80
CA CYS A 99 4.52 11.38 -8.06
C CYS A 99 4.81 10.95 -9.51
N PRO A 100 5.25 11.85 -10.41
CA PRO A 100 5.45 11.52 -11.82
C PRO A 100 6.59 10.52 -12.08
N TYR A 101 7.53 10.39 -11.14
CA TYR A 101 8.65 9.44 -11.20
C TYR A 101 8.42 8.18 -10.35
N GLY A 102 7.19 7.99 -9.87
CA GLY A 102 6.80 6.88 -9.01
C GLY A 102 7.11 7.12 -7.54
N TYR A 103 6.84 6.09 -6.73
CA TYR A 103 6.92 6.15 -5.29
C TYR A 103 8.01 5.24 -4.73
N GLU A 104 8.53 5.63 -3.56
CA GLU A 104 9.42 4.84 -2.73
C GLU A 104 8.74 4.61 -1.38
N ARG A 105 8.60 3.33 -1.03
CA ARG A 105 8.00 2.90 0.23
C ARG A 105 8.89 3.27 1.41
N LEU A 106 8.28 3.88 2.43
CA LEU A 106 8.90 4.14 3.72
C LEU A 106 8.68 2.97 4.67
N ARG A 107 9.49 2.93 5.73
CA ARG A 107 9.36 1.92 6.78
C ARG A 107 7.94 1.99 7.38
N PRO A 108 7.26 0.84 7.55
CA PRO A 108 5.96 0.81 8.21
C PRO A 108 6.04 1.35 9.64
N GLU A 109 5.01 2.10 10.03
CA GLU A 109 4.88 2.70 11.36
C GLU A 109 3.66 2.12 12.08
N TYR A 110 3.73 2.01 13.41
CA TYR A 110 2.57 1.62 14.22
C TYR A 110 1.47 2.68 14.12
N TRP A 111 0.24 2.25 13.83
CA TRP A 111 -0.92 3.14 13.75
C TRP A 111 -1.83 3.01 14.97
N GLY A 112 -2.11 1.78 15.40
CA GLY A 112 -2.97 1.51 16.55
C GLY A 112 -3.49 0.06 16.55
N GLY A 113 -3.67 -0.54 17.72
CA GLY A 113 -4.13 -1.93 17.83
C GLY A 113 -3.19 -2.90 17.10
N SER A 114 -3.70 -3.59 16.09
CA SER A 114 -2.95 -4.47 15.17
C SER A 114 -2.61 -3.81 13.82
N GLU A 115 -2.89 -2.52 13.67
CA GLU A 115 -2.71 -1.79 12.42
C GLU A 115 -1.35 -1.09 12.32
N ILE A 116 -0.83 -1.09 11.10
CA ILE A 116 0.35 -0.34 10.69
C ILE A 116 -0.02 0.63 9.55
N SER A 117 0.78 1.68 9.43
CA SER A 117 0.72 2.67 8.37
C SER A 117 1.93 2.48 7.46
N VAL A 118 1.68 2.20 6.18
CA VAL A 118 2.70 2.18 5.13
C VAL A 118 2.61 3.50 4.38
N SER A 119 3.70 4.26 4.40
CA SER A 119 3.79 5.60 3.81
C SER A 119 4.73 5.61 2.60
N TYR A 120 4.48 6.50 1.65
CA TYR A 120 5.22 6.57 0.38
C TYR A 120 5.73 7.98 0.10
N LYS A 121 7.00 8.13 -0.31
CA LYS A 121 7.53 9.42 -0.82
C LYS A 121 7.72 9.35 -2.33
N CYS A 122 7.82 10.48 -3.02
CA CYS A 122 8.25 10.47 -4.41
C CYS A 122 9.71 10.01 -4.53
N LYS A 123 10.00 9.30 -5.62
CA LYS A 123 11.36 9.04 -6.12
C LYS A 123 11.99 10.31 -6.68
#